data_AF-A0A2V9S0W1-F1
#
_entry.id   AF-A0A2V9S0W1-F1
#
_cell.length_a   1.000
_cell.length_b   1.000
_cell.length_c   1.000
_cell.angle_alpha   90.00
_cell.angle_beta   90.00
_cell.angle_gamma   90.00
#
_symmetry.space_group_name_H-M   'P 1'
#
loop_
_entity.id
_entity.type
_entity.pdbx_description
1 polymer ?
#
loop_
_entity_poly.entity_id
_entity_poly.type
_entity_poly.pdbx_seq_one_letter_code
_entity_poly.pdbx_strand_id
1 'polypeptide(L)'
;MYTTLRDYRFDRNIDHVRGSAVYGSGDEKIGKIADIVFDSNNREIRYLVIDTGGWLRTRRFLLPPEELRPSVDHENDFSVNLTKAQIEYDGALERAPLF
;
A
#
# COMPACT_ATOMS: atom_id res chain seq x y z
N MET A 1 18.12 -1.93 -9.35
CA MET A 1 17.33 -3.05 -9.90
C MET A 1 16.09 -3.16 -9.02
N TYR A 2 14.89 -3.02 -9.58
CA TYR A 2 13.64 -3.13 -8.81
C TYR A 2 13.26 -4.61 -8.73
N THR A 3 13.03 -5.10 -7.52
CA THR A 3 12.56 -6.47 -7.31
C THR A 3 11.21 -6.45 -6.60
N THR A 4 10.36 -7.43 -6.92
CA THR A 4 9.13 -7.69 -6.17
C THR A 4 9.43 -8.67 -5.06
N LEU A 5 8.67 -8.63 -3.97
CA LEU A 5 8.94 -9.36 -2.74
C LEU A 5 8.61 -10.88 -2.83
N ARG A 6 8.81 -11.47 -4.01
CA ARG A 6 8.96 -12.92 -4.21
C ARG A 6 10.38 -13.40 -3.89
N ASP A 7 11.37 -12.52 -3.96
CA ASP A 7 12.79 -12.91 -3.89
C ASP A 7 13.49 -12.62 -2.56
N TYR A 8 12.80 -12.01 -1.58
CA TYR A 8 13.40 -11.66 -0.29
C TYR A 8 12.63 -12.29 0.88
N ARG A 9 13.27 -13.23 1.58
CA ARG A 9 12.80 -13.76 2.86
C ARG A 9 13.16 -12.76 3.95
N PHE A 10 12.15 -12.06 4.47
CA PHE A 10 12.29 -11.27 5.69
C PHE A 10 11.94 -12.10 6.93
N ASP A 11 12.48 -11.69 8.07
CA ASP A 11 12.13 -12.20 9.39
C ASP A 11 10.61 -12.17 9.62
N ARG A 12 10.13 -13.11 10.46
CA ARG A 12 8.74 -13.51 10.76
C ARG A 12 7.69 -12.42 11.07
N ASN A 13 8.03 -11.14 10.97
CA ASN A 13 7.14 -10.00 11.22
C ASN A 13 6.47 -9.42 9.96
N ILE A 14 6.94 -9.73 8.75
CA ILE A 14 6.40 -9.17 7.48
C ILE A 14 5.23 -9.99 6.91
N ASP A 15 5.09 -11.26 7.29
CA ASP A 15 3.96 -12.09 6.88
C ASP A 15 2.61 -11.53 7.39
N HIS A 16 2.63 -10.67 8.42
CA HIS A 16 1.43 -10.05 8.96
C HIS A 16 0.95 -8.82 8.17
N VAL A 17 1.82 -8.17 7.37
CA VAL A 17 1.49 -6.90 6.72
C VAL A 17 0.73 -7.11 5.41
N ARG A 18 1.06 -8.15 4.65
CA ARG A 18 0.30 -8.51 3.44
C ARG A 18 -1.07 -9.05 3.84
N GLY A 19 -2.10 -8.55 3.18
CA GLY A 19 -3.48 -8.94 3.45
C GLY A 19 -4.19 -8.07 4.49
N SER A 20 -3.46 -7.33 5.34
CA SER A 20 -4.05 -6.34 6.24
C SER A 20 -4.87 -5.32 5.46
N ALA A 21 -6.00 -4.94 6.04
CA ALA A 21 -6.85 -3.90 5.48
C ALA A 21 -6.23 -2.53 5.69
N VAL A 22 -6.53 -1.63 4.77
CA VAL A 22 -6.16 -0.21 4.84
C VAL A 22 -7.44 0.60 4.84
N TYR A 23 -7.58 1.46 5.85
CA TYR A 23 -8.70 2.37 6.03
C TYR A 23 -8.26 3.83 5.79
N GLY A 24 -9.13 4.63 5.22
CA GLY A 24 -8.91 6.04 4.91
C GLY A 24 -9.55 6.94 5.95
N SER A 25 -9.61 8.23 5.66
CA SER A 25 -10.29 9.21 6.49
C SER A 25 -11.77 8.82 6.70
N GLY A 26 -12.24 8.88 7.95
CA GLY A 26 -13.61 8.49 8.29
C GLY A 26 -13.84 6.98 8.34
N ASP A 27 -12.78 6.20 8.57
CA ASP A 27 -12.80 4.73 8.63
C ASP A 27 -13.28 4.05 7.35
N GLU A 28 -13.10 4.73 6.21
CA GLU A 28 -13.51 4.20 4.93
C GLU A 28 -12.53 3.13 4.45
N LYS A 29 -13.00 1.89 4.24
CA LYS A 29 -12.14 0.83 3.70
C LYS A 29 -11.63 1.19 2.29
N ILE A 30 -10.32 1.39 2.18
CA ILE A 30 -9.61 1.68 0.93
C ILE A 30 -9.24 0.39 0.20
N GLY A 31 -8.80 -0.63 0.93
CA GLY A 31 -8.32 -1.85 0.30
C GLY A 31 -7.54 -2.75 1.25
N LYS A 32 -6.54 -3.43 0.69
CA LYS A 32 -5.60 -4.27 1.43
C LYS A 32 -4.19 -4.13 0.88
N ILE A 33 -3.18 -4.34 1.72
CA ILE A 33 -1.79 -4.39 1.28
C ILE A 33 -1.59 -5.68 0.49
N ALA A 34 -1.34 -5.56 -0.81
CA ALA A 34 -1.09 -6.69 -1.71
C ALA A 34 0.39 -7.06 -1.75
N ASP A 35 1.27 -6.06 -1.75
CA ASP A 35 2.72 -6.26 -1.83
C ASP A 35 3.52 -5.04 -1.33
N ILE A 36 4.84 -5.14 -1.30
CA ILE A 36 5.77 -4.07 -0.94
C ILE A 36 6.88 -4.00 -1.98
N VAL A 37 7.19 -2.79 -2.44
CA VAL A 37 8.31 -2.48 -3.34
C VAL A 37 9.52 -2.08 -2.50
N PHE A 38 10.63 -2.80 -2.71
CA PHE A 38 11.87 -2.61 -1.95
C PHE A 38 13.02 -2.26 -2.89
N ASP A 39 13.82 -1.26 -2.52
CA ASP A 39 15.09 -0.96 -3.16
C ASP A 39 16.19 -1.78 -2.48
N SER A 40 16.67 -2.81 -3.16
CA SER A 40 17.73 -3.69 -2.65
C SER A 40 19.10 -3.03 -2.56
N ASN A 41 19.35 -1.95 -3.31
CA ASN A 41 20.62 -1.25 -3.27
C ASN A 41 20.76 -0.44 -1.98
N ASN A 42 19.70 0.27 -1.61
CA ASN A 42 19.67 1.17 -0.45
C ASN A 42 19.07 0.49 0.80
N ARG A 43 18.49 -0.71 0.64
CA ARG A 43 17.79 -1.46 1.66
C ARG A 43 16.58 -0.73 2.25
N GLU A 44 15.82 -0.05 1.40
CA GLU A 44 14.68 0.77 1.81
C GLU A 44 13.36 0.28 1.19
N ILE A 45 12.28 0.32 1.97
CA ILE A 45 10.93 0.17 1.43
C ILE A 45 10.57 1.46 0.71
N ARG A 46 10.18 1.36 -0.56
CA ARG A 46 9.85 2.52 -1.40
C ARG A 46 8.35 2.76 -1.45
N TYR A 47 7.57 1.69 -1.62
CA TYR A 47 6.12 1.78 -1.75
C TYR A 47 5.44 0.52 -1.24
N LEU A 48 4.19 0.68 -0.81
CA LEU A 48 3.23 -0.39 -0.57
C LEU A 48 2.32 -0.48 -1.79
N VAL A 49 2.03 -1.70 -2.24
CA VAL A 49 1.05 -1.94 -3.30
C VAL A 49 -0.29 -2.21 -2.65
N ILE A 50 -1.26 -1.31 -2.84
CA ILE A 50 -2.59 -1.43 -2.26
C ILE A 50 -3.55 -1.96 -3.32
N ASP A 51 -4.26 -3.06 -3.04
CA ASP A 51 -5.36 -3.55 -3.87
C ASP A 51 -6.68 -2.95 -3.37
N THR A 52 -7.34 -2.18 -4.25
CA THR A 52 -8.55 -1.42 -3.93
C THR A 52 -9.82 -2.28 -3.95
N GLY A 53 -9.74 -3.56 -4.35
CA GLY A 53 -10.93 -4.42 -4.39
C GLY A 53 -11.97 -4.00 -5.44
N GLY A 54 -11.59 -3.14 -6.40
CA GLY A 54 -12.37 -2.86 -7.60
C GLY A 54 -13.20 -1.56 -7.60
N TRP A 55 -13.17 -0.75 -6.53
CA TRP A 55 -13.83 0.57 -6.57
C TRP A 55 -13.02 1.60 -7.37
N LEU A 56 -11.71 1.41 -7.51
CA LEU A 56 -10.85 2.20 -8.39
C LEU A 56 -10.66 1.49 -9.73
N ARG A 57 -10.75 2.23 -10.85
CA ARG A 57 -10.52 1.67 -12.20
C ARG A 57 -9.16 0.95 -12.30
N THR A 58 -8.13 1.59 -11.77
CA THR A 58 -6.84 0.93 -11.54
C THR A 58 -6.99 0.13 -10.25
N ARG A 59 -7.07 -1.19 -10.35
CA ARG A 59 -7.31 -2.09 -9.19
C ARG A 59 -6.24 -1.97 -8.09
N ARG A 60 -5.10 -1.34 -8.38
CA ARG A 60 -4.01 -1.14 -7.44
C ARG A 60 -3.40 0.25 -7.58
N PHE A 61 -2.82 0.75 -6.49
CA PHE A 61 -2.00 1.96 -6.50
C PHE A 61 -0.79 1.79 -5.57
N LEU A 62 0.19 2.71 -5.69
CA LEU A 62 1.38 2.75 -4.86
C LEU A 62 1.19 3.77 -3.74
N LEU A 63 1.52 3.37 -2.52
CA LEU A 63 1.43 4.21 -1.33
C LEU A 63 2.83 4.34 -0.71
N PRO A 64 3.37 5.55 -0.50
CA PRO A 64 4.59 5.74 0.26
C PRO A 64 4.45 5.16 1.68
N PRO A 65 5.47 4.48 2.23
CA PRO A 65 5.37 3.86 3.54
C PRO A 65 5.11 4.87 4.67
N GLU A 66 5.53 6.13 4.53
CA GLU A 66 5.30 7.19 5.52
C GLU A 66 3.83 7.61 5.67
N GLU A 67 2.98 7.33 4.67
CA GLU A 67 1.55 7.61 4.72
C GLU A 67 0.77 6.55 5.53
N LEU A 68 1.34 5.37 5.72
CA LEU A 68 0.71 4.25 6.42
C LEU A 68 0.93 4.35 7.93
N ARG A 69 -0.13 4.15 8.71
CA ARG A 69 -0.09 4.12 10.18
C ARG A 69 -0.87 2.93 10.72
N PRO A 70 -0.55 2.40 11.91
CA PRO A 70 -1.44 1.45 12.58
C PRO A 70 -2.83 2.03 12.75
N SER A 71 -3.87 1.24 12.50
CA SER A 71 -5.24 1.66 12.73
C SER A 71 -5.52 1.76 14.24
N VAL A 72 -6.27 2.79 14.64
CA VAL A 72 -6.74 2.94 16.03
C VAL A 72 -7.96 2.06 16.29
N ASP A 73 -8.79 1.86 15.26
CA ASP A 73 -10.10 1.20 15.37
C ASP A 73 -10.05 -0.28 14.95
N HIS A 74 -8.99 -0.71 14.26
CA HIS A 74 -8.86 -2.06 13.71
C HIS A 74 -7.54 -2.72 14.11
N GLU A 75 -7.60 -3.72 14.98
CA GLU A 75 -6.42 -4.46 15.43
C GLU A 75 -5.76 -5.20 14.25
N ASN A 76 -4.43 -5.08 14.11
CA ASN A 76 -3.62 -5.66 13.02
C ASN A 76 -3.85 -5.08 11.61
N ASP A 77 -4.63 -4.00 11.50
CA ASP A 77 -4.86 -3.28 10.26
C ASP A 77 -4.23 -1.88 10.29
N PHE A 78 -4.30 -1.18 9.16
CA PHE A 78 -3.65 0.10 8.96
C PHE A 78 -4.63 1.19 8.52
N SER A 79 -4.23 2.44 8.73
CA SER A 79 -4.94 3.62 8.27
C SER A 79 -4.03 4.58 7.50
N VAL A 80 -4.64 5.39 6.65
CA VAL A 80 -4.03 6.49 5.89
C VAL A 80 -4.90 7.74 6.03
N ASN A 81 -4.30 8.92 5.93
CA ASN A 81 -5.06 10.18 5.94
C ASN A 81 -5.48 10.59 4.51
N LEU A 82 -6.11 9.66 3.80
CA LEU A 82 -6.59 9.85 2.43
C LEU A 82 -8.04 9.38 2.30
N THR A 83 -8.80 10.04 1.45
CA THR A 83 -10.14 9.60 1.03
C THR A 83 -10.06 8.85 -0.30
N LYS A 84 -11.06 8.02 -0.62
CA LYS A 84 -11.15 7.38 -1.95
C LYS A 84 -11.15 8.39 -3.10
N ALA A 85 -11.79 9.54 -2.91
CA ALA A 85 -11.84 10.60 -3.92
C ALA A 85 -10.45 11.19 -4.21
N GLN A 86 -9.63 11.44 -3.18
CA GLN A 86 -8.24 11.86 -3.35
C GLN A 86 -7.42 10.80 -4.08
N ILE A 87 -7.56 9.53 -3.67
CA ILE A 87 -6.86 8.41 -4.32
C ILE A 87 -7.30 8.24 -5.79
N GLU A 88 -8.57 8.43 -6.10
CA GLU A 88 -9.05 8.37 -7.48
C GLU A 88 -8.50 9.50 -8.34
N TYR A 89 -8.40 10.70 -7.78
CA TYR A 89 -7.83 11.85 -8.46
C TYR A 89 -6.31 11.71 -8.64
N ASP A 90 -5.56 11.40 -7.59
CA ASP A 90 -4.09 11.31 -7.59
C ASP A 90 -3.58 10.03 -8.26
N GLY A 91 -4.25 8.89 -8.03
CA GLY A 91 -3.92 7.60 -8.66
C GLY A 91 -4.22 7.57 -10.16
N ALA A 92 -5.03 8.50 -10.66
CA ALA A 92 -5.17 8.76 -12.09
C ALA A 92 -3.99 9.56 -12.67
N LEU A 93 -3.27 10.35 -11.85
CA LEU A 93 -2.12 11.16 -12.24
C LEU A 93 -0.80 10.35 -12.27
N GLU A 94 -0.66 9.36 -11.39
CA GLU A 94 0.48 8.39 -11.38
C GLU A 94 0.51 7.44 -12.61
N ARG A 95 -0.32 7.68 -13.64
CA ARG A 95 -0.30 6.95 -14.92
C ARG A 95 0.93 7.24 -15.81
N ALA A 96 1.93 7.97 -15.32
CA ALA A 96 3.23 8.01 -15.95
C ALA A 96 3.98 6.70 -15.64
N PRO A 97 4.53 5.99 -16.63
CA PRO A 97 5.08 4.67 -16.42
C PRO A 97 6.28 4.78 -15.48
N LEU A 98 6.14 4.24 -14.28
CA LEU A 98 7.28 3.89 -13.44
C LEU A 98 7.80 2.51 -13.86
N PHE A 99 8.18 2.36 -15.14
CA PHE A 99 9.16 1.39 -15.66
C PHE A 99 9.65 1.86 -17.03
#